data_AF-A0A7C1V702-F1
#
_entry.id   AF-A0A7C1V702-F1
#
_cell.length_a   1.000
_cell.length_b   1.000
_cell.length_c   1.000
_cell.angle_alpha   90.00
_cell.angle_beta   90.00
_cell.angle_gamma   90.00
#
_symmetry.space_group_name_H-M   'P 1'
#
loop_
_entity.id
_entity.type
_entity.pdbx_description
1 polymer ?
#
loop_
_entity_poly.entity_id
_entity_poly.type
_entity_poly.pdbx_seq_one_letter_code
_entity_poly.pdbx_strand_id
1 'polypeptide(L)'
;MLNRGHYPVLTGRSAKRLIPLAEELNFDYIVMDLKNENFLKTNIEGFDLVFHSAGPFKFTSAPMVKVCLKTGTYYVDITGEIPVFEQNFKYDE
;
A
#
# COMPACT_ATOMS: atom_id res chain seq x y z
N MET A 1 -8.79 1.73 -13.43
CA MET A 1 -9.51 1.43 -12.17
C MET A 1 -10.83 2.19 -12.10
N LEU A 2 -10.83 3.52 -12.28
CA LEU A 2 -12.05 4.34 -12.23
C LEU A 2 -13.15 3.92 -13.21
N ASN A 3 -12.81 3.68 -14.49
CA ASN A 3 -13.77 3.21 -15.50
C ASN A 3 -14.35 1.81 -15.20
N ARG A 4 -13.82 1.12 -14.19
CA ARG A 4 -14.30 -0.20 -13.72
C ARG A 4 -15.07 -0.09 -12.40
N GLY A 5 -15.36 1.13 -11.93
CA GLY A 5 -16.13 1.38 -10.70
C GLY A 5 -15.33 1.25 -9.41
N HIS A 6 -14.00 1.30 -9.45
CA HIS A 6 -13.16 1.31 -8.24
C HIS A 6 -12.97 2.74 -7.73
N TYR A 7 -12.96 2.90 -6.40
CA TYR A 7 -12.79 4.17 -5.69
C TYR A 7 -11.47 4.13 -4.88
N PRO A 8 -10.33 4.41 -5.52
CA PRO A 8 -9.03 4.34 -4.84
C PRO A 8 -8.86 5.47 -3.82
N VAL A 9 -8.16 5.16 -2.74
CA VAL A 9 -7.70 6.15 -1.75
C VAL A 9 -6.18 6.26 -1.86
N LEU A 10 -5.66 7.47 -2.06
CA LEU A 10 -4.22 7.68 -2.17
C LEU A 10 -3.56 7.68 -0.80
N THR A 11 -2.35 7.16 -0.75
CA THR A 11 -1.58 7.15 0.48
C THR A 11 -0.10 7.42 0.26
N GLY A 12 0.53 8.02 1.26
CA GLY A 12 1.96 8.26 1.27
C GLY A 12 2.41 9.05 2.49
N ARG A 13 3.70 8.91 2.82
CA ARG A 13 4.30 9.51 4.05
C ARG A 13 4.42 11.04 4.04
N SER A 14 4.18 11.70 2.90
CA SER A 14 4.47 13.13 2.73
C SER A 14 3.20 13.86 2.35
N ALA A 15 2.53 14.45 3.34
CA ALA A 15 1.31 15.26 3.14
C ALA A 15 1.51 16.34 2.07
N LYS A 16 2.65 17.04 2.10
CA LYS A 16 3.00 18.09 1.13
C LYS A 16 2.98 17.62 -0.33
N ARG A 17 3.27 16.34 -0.60
CA ARG A 17 3.25 15.79 -1.96
C ARG A 17 1.95 15.04 -2.26
N LEU A 18 1.37 14.39 -1.25
CA LEU A 18 0.17 13.57 -1.38
C LEU A 18 -1.06 14.43 -1.66
N ILE A 19 -1.26 15.48 -0.85
CA ILE A 19 -2.50 16.28 -0.89
C ILE A 19 -2.70 16.95 -2.26
N PRO A 20 -1.71 17.64 -2.86
CA PRO A 20 -1.91 18.26 -4.17
C PRO A 20 -2.25 17.24 -5.27
N LEU A 21 -1.64 16.05 -5.23
CA LEU A 21 -1.92 14.98 -6.18
C LEU A 21 -3.33 14.40 -5.99
N ALA A 22 -3.75 14.22 -4.74
CA ALA A 22 -5.09 13.73 -4.42
C ALA A 22 -6.17 14.73 -4.86
N GLU A 23 -5.93 16.03 -4.64
CA GLU A 23 -6.82 17.11 -5.10
C GLU A 23 -6.87 17.18 -6.63
N GLU A 24 -5.72 17.10 -7.31
CA GLU A 24 -5.64 17.09 -8.78
C GLU A 24 -6.43 15.92 -9.38
N LEU A 25 -6.35 14.75 -8.76
CA LEU A 25 -7.02 13.52 -9.21
C LEU A 25 -8.43 13.34 -8.65
N ASN A 26 -8.87 14.25 -7.76
CA ASN A 26 -10.13 14.16 -7.01
C ASN A 26 -10.31 12.82 -6.27
N PHE A 27 -9.26 12.36 -5.59
CA PHE A 27 -9.26 11.15 -4.77
C PHE A 27 -9.21 11.50 -3.28
N ASP A 28 -9.88 10.67 -2.46
CA ASP A 28 -9.65 10.66 -1.02
C ASP A 28 -8.19 10.26 -0.73
N TYR A 29 -7.68 10.68 0.43
CA TYR A 29 -6.31 10.39 0.81
C TYR A 29 -6.14 10.11 2.30
N ILE A 30 -5.13 9.29 2.62
CA ILE A 30 -4.69 9.00 3.99
C ILE A 30 -3.18 9.18 4.06
N VAL A 31 -2.71 10.16 4.83
CA VAL A 31 -1.29 10.35 5.11
C VAL A 31 -0.85 9.30 6.12
N MET A 32 -0.01 8.35 5.69
CA MET A 32 0.56 7.33 6.56
C MET A 32 1.97 6.95 6.14
N ASP A 33 2.78 6.51 7.11
CA ASP A 33 4.08 5.90 6.88
C ASP A 33 4.07 4.43 7.29
N LEU A 34 5.16 3.71 6.98
CA LEU A 34 5.26 2.27 7.25
C LEU A 34 5.83 1.95 8.64
N LYS A 35 6.04 2.95 9.51
CA LYS A 35 6.73 2.76 10.80
C LYS A 35 5.78 2.32 11.91
N ASN A 36 4.51 2.69 11.82
CA ASN A 36 3.51 2.33 12.82
C ASN A 36 2.58 1.24 12.28
N GLU A 37 2.88 -0.02 12.63
CA GLU A 37 2.13 -1.19 12.17
C GLU A 37 0.65 -1.16 12.59
N ASN A 38 0.33 -0.67 13.80
CA ASN A 38 -1.05 -0.58 14.26
C ASN A 38 -1.84 0.46 13.46
N PHE A 39 -1.21 1.61 13.19
CA PHE A 39 -1.84 2.65 12.36
C PHE A 39 -2.04 2.15 10.93
N LEU A 40 -1.05 1.46 10.35
CA LEU A 40 -1.20 0.82 9.03
C LEU A 40 -2.35 -0.18 9.02
N LYS A 41 -2.42 -1.08 10.01
CA LYS A 41 -3.49 -2.07 10.10
C LYS A 41 -4.85 -1.38 10.11
N THR A 42 -5.08 -0.43 11.00
CA THR A 42 -6.37 0.26 11.13
C THR A 42 -6.78 0.98 9.84
N ASN A 43 -5.83 1.55 9.10
CA ASN A 43 -6.15 2.29 7.87
C ASN A 43 -6.24 1.40 6.62
N ILE A 44 -5.69 0.17 6.66
CA ILE A 44 -5.77 -0.80 5.55
C ILE A 44 -6.98 -1.73 5.73
N GLU A 45 -7.38 -1.99 6.97
CA GLU A 45 -8.57 -2.76 7.30
C GLU A 45 -9.82 -2.15 6.64
N GLY A 46 -10.54 -2.96 5.86
CA GLY A 46 -11.71 -2.53 5.07
C GLY A 46 -11.42 -2.22 3.61
N PHE A 47 -10.15 -2.21 3.17
CA PHE A 47 -9.80 -2.19 1.76
C PHE A 47 -9.68 -3.60 1.18
N ASP A 48 -10.19 -3.79 -0.04
CA ASP A 48 -10.05 -5.06 -0.75
C ASP A 48 -8.60 -5.28 -1.23
N LEU A 49 -7.92 -4.22 -1.68
CA LEU A 49 -6.62 -4.30 -2.36
C LEU A 49 -5.72 -3.11 -2.01
N VAL A 50 -4.46 -3.38 -1.73
CA VAL A 50 -3.38 -2.41 -1.77
C VAL A 50 -2.60 -2.55 -3.08
N PHE A 51 -2.57 -1.48 -3.87
CA PHE A 51 -1.64 -1.31 -4.99
C PHE A 51 -0.40 -0.55 -4.51
N HIS A 52 0.67 -1.28 -4.22
CA HIS A 52 1.86 -0.72 -3.60
C HIS A 52 2.83 -0.21 -4.67
N SER A 53 2.90 1.11 -4.80
CA SER A 53 3.82 1.81 -5.72
C SER A 53 4.79 2.74 -4.96
N ALA A 54 5.17 2.36 -3.74
CA ALA A 54 6.02 3.16 -2.85
C ALA A 54 7.40 2.52 -2.68
N GLY A 55 8.31 2.71 -3.64
CA GLY A 55 9.69 2.23 -3.55
C GLY A 55 10.58 3.04 -2.58
N PRO A 56 11.83 2.58 -2.32
CA PRO A 56 12.44 1.33 -2.83
C PRO A 56 11.83 0.08 -2.19
N PHE A 57 11.46 -0.91 -3.00
CA PHE A 57 10.58 -2.01 -2.56
C PHE A 57 11.23 -2.94 -1.54
N LYS A 58 12.54 -3.21 -1.65
CA LYS A 58 13.32 -3.93 -0.62
C LYS A 58 13.15 -3.42 0.82
N PHE A 59 12.67 -2.19 1.01
CA PHE A 59 12.41 -1.62 2.34
C PHE A 59 10.93 -1.50 2.67
N THR A 60 10.05 -1.49 1.67
CA THR A 60 8.65 -1.10 1.82
C THR A 60 7.66 -2.24 1.57
N SER A 61 8.04 -3.28 0.83
CA SER A 61 7.19 -4.44 0.55
C SER A 61 6.87 -5.20 1.84
N ALA A 62 7.90 -5.58 2.60
CA ALA A 62 7.79 -6.39 3.81
C ALA A 62 6.74 -5.87 4.82
N PRO A 63 6.82 -4.62 5.30
CA PRO A 63 5.83 -4.12 6.25
C PRO A 63 4.43 -4.07 5.64
N MET A 64 4.29 -3.78 4.34
CA MET A 64 2.98 -3.71 3.68
C MET A 64 2.36 -5.10 3.51
N VAL A 65 3.11 -6.07 3.01
CA VAL A 65 2.67 -7.47 2.86
C VAL A 65 2.22 -8.03 4.20
N LYS A 66 3.01 -7.81 5.27
CA LYS A 66 2.66 -8.26 6.62
C LYS A 66 1.30 -7.70 7.08
N VAL A 67 1.03 -6.42 6.82
CA VAL A 67 -0.26 -5.81 7.21
C VAL A 67 -1.39 -6.30 6.32
N CYS A 68 -1.18 -6.45 5.02
CA CYS A 68 -2.16 -7.00 4.08
C CYS A 68 -2.59 -8.42 4.49
N LEU A 69 -1.63 -9.29 4.83
CA LEU A 69 -1.91 -10.63 5.35
C LEU A 69 -2.72 -10.60 6.66
N LYS A 70 -2.41 -9.68 7.58
CA LYS A 70 -3.13 -9.53 8.86
C LYS A 70 -4.55 -8.99 8.71
N THR A 71 -4.82 -8.25 7.64
CA THR A 71 -6.11 -7.59 7.39
C THR A 71 -6.97 -8.36 6.39
N GLY A 72 -6.41 -9.38 5.73
CA GLY A 72 -7.09 -10.10 4.64
C GLY A 72 -7.19 -9.28 3.35
N THR A 73 -6.42 -8.20 3.23
CA THR A 73 -6.39 -7.33 2.05
C THR A 73 -5.44 -7.91 1.00
N TYR A 74 -5.87 -7.93 -0.27
CA TYR A 74 -4.98 -8.31 -1.37
C TYR A 74 -3.81 -7.33 -1.50
N TYR A 75 -2.65 -7.86 -1.90
CA TYR A 75 -1.45 -7.07 -2.14
C TYR A 75 -0.99 -7.26 -3.58
N VAL A 76 -0.73 -6.15 -4.28
CA VAL A 76 -0.03 -6.15 -5.56
C VAL A 76 0.98 -5.02 -5.58
N ASP A 77 2.16 -5.26 -6.13
CA ASP A 77 3.14 -4.22 -6.41
C ASP A 77 3.64 -4.31 -7.85
N ILE A 78 4.33 -3.27 -8.28
CA ILE A 78 4.91 -3.18 -9.63
C ILE A 78 6.38 -3.62 -9.67
N THR A 79 6.89 -4.22 -8.58
CA THR A 79 8.32 -4.51 -8.49
C THR A 79 8.71 -5.75 -9.30
N GLY A 80 9.95 -5.77 -9.76
CA GLY A 80 10.61 -6.95 -10.33
C GLY A 80 11.84 -7.37 -9.51
N GLU A 81 11.98 -6.86 -8.30
CA GLU A 81 13.14 -7.09 -7.45
C GLU A 81 13.15 -8.52 -6.88
N ILE A 82 14.12 -9.36 -7.28
CA ILE A 82 14.28 -10.75 -6.80
C ILE A 82 14.25 -10.84 -5.26
N PRO A 83 14.93 -9.98 -4.49
CA PRO A 83 14.88 -10.06 -3.03
C PRO A 83 13.47 -9.88 -2.44
N VAL A 84 12.58 -9.15 -3.13
CA VAL A 84 11.19 -8.97 -2.70
C VAL A 84 10.38 -10.25 -2.97
N PHE A 85 10.61 -10.92 -4.09
CA PHE A 85 9.98 -12.21 -4.38
C PHE A 85 10.41 -13.29 -3.38
N GLU A 86 11.71 -13.41 -3.12
CA GLU A 86 12.26 -14.36 -2.13
C GLU A 86 11.71 -14.10 -0.72
N GLN A 87 11.53 -12.82 -0.37
CA GLN A 87 10.90 -12.45 0.90
C GLN A 87 9.42 -12.85 0.94
N ASN A 88 8.65 -12.53 -0.10
CA ASN A 88 7.22 -12.79 -0.14
C ASN A 88 6.92 -14.29 -0.15
N PHE A 89 7.77 -15.09 -0.79
CA PHE A 89 7.67 -16.55 -0.81
C PHE A 89 7.71 -17.17 0.60
N LYS A 90 8.36 -16.51 1.58
CA LYS A 90 8.41 -16.99 2.98
C LYS A 90 7.07 -16.89 3.72
N TYR A 91 6.07 -16.23 3.14
CA TYR A 91 4.73 -16.15 3.71
C TYR A 91 3.77 -17.20 3.13
N ASP A 92 4.23 -18.06 2.21
CA ASP A 92 3.46 -19.16 1.59
C ASP A 92 3.58 -20.49 2.37
N GLU A 93 3.79 -20.41 3.68
CA GLU A 93 3.91 -21.55 4.60
C GLU A 93 2.69 -21.71 5.51
#